data_AF-A0A3D5JCB2-F1
#
_entry.id   AF-A0A3D5JCB2-F1
#
_cell.length_a   1.000
_cell.length_b   1.000
_cell.length_c   1.000
_cell.angle_alpha   90.00
_cell.angle_beta   90.00
_cell.angle_gamma   90.00
#
_symmetry.space_group_name_H-M   'P 1'
#
loop_
_entity.id
_entity.type
_entity.pdbx_description
1 polymer ?
#
loop_
_entity_poly.entity_id
_entity_poly.type
_entity_poly.pdbx_seq_one_letter_code
_entity_poly.pdbx_strand_id
1 'polypeptide(L)' 'AEGRQIKAIAVVGDSPDPVTPCGGCRQKIREFAEPTIPILIGDLKQLRLRQTLADLLPHSFGPEYLLNEP' A
#
# COMPACT_ATOMS: atom_id res chain seq x y z
N ALA A 1 -11.07 16.82 -6.14
CA ALA A 1 -12.11 16.22 -5.27
C ALA A 1 -11.47 15.85 -3.95
N GLU A 2 -11.72 16.63 -2.90
CA GLU A 2 -10.99 16.65 -1.61
C GLU A 2 -11.40 15.52 -0.66
N GLY A 3 -11.34 14.27 -1.13
CA GLY A 3 -11.68 13.15 -0.29
C GLY A 3 -11.24 11.83 -0.88
N ARG A 4 -10.13 11.30 -0.35
CA ARG A 4 -9.84 9.88 -0.03
C ARG A 4 -8.34 9.62 -0.06
N GLN A 5 -7.63 10.18 0.93
CA GLN A 5 -6.34 9.59 1.28
C GLN A 5 -6.61 8.29 2.04
N ILE A 6 -6.09 7.17 1.52
CA ILE A 6 -6.11 5.89 2.21
C ILE A 6 -5.23 6.02 3.45
N LYS A 7 -5.74 5.61 4.62
CA LYS A 7 -4.99 5.68 5.90
C LYS A 7 -4.45 4.34 6.36
N ALA A 8 -4.97 3.23 5.84
CA ALA A 8 -4.52 1.86 6.10
C ALA A 8 -5.10 0.91 5.03
N ILE A 9 -4.45 -0.24 4.81
CA ILE A 9 -4.95 -1.31 3.92
C ILE A 9 -4.85 -2.65 4.62
N ALA A 10 -5.85 -3.51 4.43
CA ALA A 10 -5.80 -4.92 4.77
C ALA A 10 -5.78 -5.77 3.49
N VAL A 11 -4.83 -6.71 3.39
CA VAL A 11 -4.76 -7.72 2.33
C VAL A 11 -4.94 -9.07 2.98
N VAL A 12 -5.93 -9.84 2.50
CA VAL A 12 -6.26 -11.17 3.04
C VAL A 12 -6.14 -12.18 1.91
N GLY A 13 -5.39 -13.26 2.16
CA GLY A 13 -5.28 -14.38 1.23
C GLY A 13 -5.29 -15.71 1.98
N ASP A 14 -5.96 -16.71 1.41
CA ASP A 14 -5.96 -18.08 1.94
C ASP A 14 -4.71 -18.81 1.43
N SER A 15 -3.58 -18.54 2.05
CA SER A 15 -2.25 -19.05 1.69
C SER A 15 -1.42 -19.33 2.95
N PRO A 16 -0.54 -20.35 2.96
CA PRO A 16 0.40 -20.58 4.06
C PRO A 16 1.31 -19.37 4.33
N ASP A 17 1.71 -18.67 3.27
CA ASP A 17 2.60 -17.50 3.31
C ASP A 17 1.83 -16.17 3.15
N PRO A 18 2.32 -15.05 3.74
CA PRO A 18 1.69 -13.74 3.63
C PRO A 18 1.53 -13.27 2.17
N VAL A 19 0.30 -13.02 1.74
CA VAL A 19 0.00 -12.50 0.41
C VAL A 19 0.19 -10.98 0.39
N THR A 20 1.42 -10.54 0.14
CA THR A 20 1.70 -9.10 -0.07
C THR A 20 1.02 -8.62 -1.37
N PRO A 21 0.56 -7.35 -1.47
CA PRO A 21 0.01 -6.83 -2.72
C PRO A 21 1.05 -6.90 -3.84
N CYS A 22 0.64 -7.16 -5.09
CA CYS A 22 1.57 -7.17 -6.23
C CYS A 22 2.08 -5.76 -6.57
N GLY A 23 3.12 -5.67 -7.41
CA GLY A 23 3.72 -4.38 -7.78
C GLY A 23 2.72 -3.35 -8.33
N GLY A 24 1.82 -3.78 -9.22
CA GLY A 24 0.77 -2.92 -9.78
C GLY A 24 -0.22 -2.39 -8.72
N CYS A 25 -0.62 -3.25 -7.77
CA CYS A 25 -1.45 -2.82 -6.64
C CYS A 25 -0.72 -1.80 -5.76
N ARG A 26 0.56 -2.05 -5.43
CA ARG A 26 1.37 -1.12 -4.63
C ARG A 26 1.45 0.26 -5.29
N GLN A 27 1.66 0.30 -6.61
CA GLN A 27 1.71 1.56 -7.36
C GLN A 27 0.36 2.28 -7.38
N LYS A 28 -0.76 1.56 -7.58
CA LYS A 28 -2.10 2.16 -7.55
C LYS A 28 -2.44 2.73 -6.17
N ILE A 29 -2.03 2.04 -5.11
CA ILE A 29 -2.18 2.51 -3.73
C ILE A 29 -1.38 3.80 -3.53
N ARG A 30 -0.14 3.87 -4.04
CA ARG A 30 0.74 5.04 -3.91
C ARG A 30 0.15 6.32 -4.48
N GLU A 31 -0.74 6.24 -5.49
CA GLU A 31 -1.47 7.40 -6.03
C GLU A 31 -2.39 8.07 -4.99
N PHE A 32 -2.86 7.32 -3.98
CA PHE A 32 -3.89 7.77 -3.03
C PHE A 32 -3.50 7.59 -1.55
N ALA A 33 -2.26 7.20 -1.25
CA ALA A 33 -1.82 6.88 0.10
C ALA A 33 -0.41 7.43 0.39
N GLU A 34 -0.20 7.84 1.64
CA GLU A 34 1.13 8.23 2.12
C GLU A 34 2.03 7.00 2.23
N PRO A 35 3.35 7.12 1.98
CA PRO A 35 4.29 6.00 2.12
C PRO A 35 4.29 5.35 3.51
N THR A 36 3.90 6.10 4.54
CA THR A 36 3.91 5.67 5.94
C THR A 36 2.68 4.86 6.35
N ILE A 37 1.65 4.74 5.50
CA ILE A 37 0.42 4.04 5.89
C ILE A 37 0.68 2.55 6.14
N PRO A 38 0.04 1.94 7.14
CA PRO A 38 0.17 0.52 7.38
C PRO A 38 -0.55 -0.31 6.29
N ILE A 39 0.15 -1.34 5.81
CA ILE A 39 -0.40 -2.46 5.04
C ILE A 39 -0.37 -3.70 5.93
N LEU A 40 -1.56 -4.12 6.36
CA LEU A 40 -1.82 -5.28 7.20
C LEU A 40 -2.07 -6.48 6.30
N ILE A 41 -1.32 -7.56 6.48
CA ILE A 41 -1.43 -8.76 5.65
C ILE A 41 -1.78 -9.93 6.56
N GLY A 42 -2.89 -10.58 6.27
CA GLY A 42 -3.41 -11.69 7.06
C GLY A 42 -3.93 -12.83 6.21
N ASP A 43 -4.33 -13.90 6.90
CA ASP A 43 -5.14 -14.98 6.36
C ASP A 43 -6.55 -14.90 6.99
N LEU A 44 -7.38 -15.93 6.80
CA LEU A 44 -8.74 -15.98 7.36
C LEU A 44 -8.78 -16.14 8.89
N LYS A 45 -7.64 -16.30 9.57
CA LYS A 45 -7.53 -16.60 11.00
C LYS A 45 -6.80 -15.50 11.76
N GLN A 46 -5.78 -14.89 11.18
CA GLN A 46 -4.89 -13.99 11.91
C GLN A 46 -4.16 -12.99 11.00
N LEU A 47 -3.65 -11.93 11.62
CA LEU A 47 -2.65 -11.05 11.02
C LEU A 47 -1.30 -11.78 10.96
N ARG A 48 -0.65 -11.77 9.80
CA ARG A 48 0.61 -12.49 9.56
C ARG A 48 1.80 -11.55 9.36
N LEU A 49 1.57 -10.35 8.84
CA LEU A 49 2.61 -9.36 8.58
C LEU A 49 2.03 -7.95 8.65
N ARG A 50 2.83 -7.00 9.14
CA ARG A 50 2.53 -5.55 9.12
C ARG A 50 3.72 -4.82 8.53
N GLN A 51 3.50 -4.11 7.43
CA GLN A 51 4.50 -3.27 6.76
C GLN A 51 3.92 -1.87 6.56
N THR A 52 4.75 -0.92 6.18
CA THR A 52 4.30 0.33 5.55
C THR A 52 4.26 0.18 4.02
N LEU A 53 3.62 1.13 3.33
CA LEU A 53 3.72 1.19 1.87
C LEU A 53 5.16 1.39 1.41
N ALA A 54 5.95 2.21 2.13
CA ALA A 54 7.37 2.46 1.83
C ALA A 54 8.23 1.20 1.93
N ASP A 55 7.95 0.31 2.88
CA ASP A 55 8.69 -0.95 3.01
C ASP A 55 8.42 -1.89 1.83
N LEU A 56 7.20 -1.82 1.26
CA LEU A 56 6.78 -2.68 0.15
C LEU A 56 7.10 -2.08 -1.23
N LEU A 57 7.27 -0.76 -1.31
CA LEU A 57 7.56 -0.04 -2.54
C LEU A 57 8.57 1.10 -2.28
N PRO A 58 9.84 0.75 -1.98
CA PRO A 58 10.86 1.74 -1.69
C PRO A 58 11.17 2.58 -2.94
N HIS A 59 11.47 3.86 -2.72
CA HIS A 59 11.78 4.82 -3.81
C HIS A 59 10.72 4.86 -4.92
N SER A 60 9.45 4.70 -4.55
CA SER A 60 8.32 4.68 -5.48
C SER A 60 8.18 5.98 -6.24
N PHE A 61 7.83 5.89 -7.52
CA PHE A 61 7.25 7.03 -8.23
C PHE A 61 5.90 7.42 -7.62
N GLY A 62 5.70 8.71 -7.37
CA GLY A 62 4.51 9.27 -6.74
C GLY A 62 4.11 10.62 -7.33
N PRO A 63 3.01 11.22 -6.86
CA PRO A 63 2.52 12.51 -7.34
C PRO A 63 3.59 13.63 -7.34
N GLU A 64 4.53 13.58 -6.41
CA GLU A 64 5.65 14.53 -6.31
C GLU A 64 6.64 14.50 -7.49
N TYR A 65 6.59 13.47 -8.34
CA TYR A 65 7.40 13.35 -9.54
C TYR A 65 6.67 13.79 -10.81
N LEU A 66 5.38 14.12 -10.73
CA LEU A 66 4.64 14.72 -11.83
C LEU A 66 5.01 16.21 -11.89
N LEU A 67 5.43 16.67 -13.06
CA LEU A 67 5.62 18.09 -13.36
C LEU A 67 4.24 18.75 -13.37
N ASN A 68 3.71 19.08 -12.21
CA ASN A 68 2.58 19.99 -12.11
C ASN A 68 3.18 21.36 -11.78
N GLU A 69 3.42 22.16 -12.82
CA GLU A 69 3.45 23.62 -12.70
C GLU A 69 2.14 24.08 -12.01
N PRO A 70 2.20 25.16 -11.20
CA PRO A 70 1.33 25.41 -10.03
C PRO A 70 -0.17 25.38 -10.28
#